data_AF-A0A1Q7RF71-F1
#
_entry.id   AF-A0A1Q7RF71-F1
#
_cell.length_a   1.000
_cell.length_b   1.000
_cell.length_c   1.000
_cell.angle_alpha   90.00
_cell.angle_beta   90.00
_cell.angle_gamma   90.00
#
_symmetry.space_group_name_H-M   'P 1'
#
loop_
_entity.id
_entity.type
_entity.pdbx_description
1 polymer ?
#
loop_
_entity_poly.entity_id
_entity_poly.type
_entity_poly.pdbx_seq_one_letter_code
_entity_poly.pdbx_strand_id
1 'polypeptide(L)'
;MQRVQWLLSDWRSGWGLGFWIRRVDDQVRISHIGSLPGHRTVIEIAPAQRLGVIVLTNANDGDPWRYVDEAFTLLNSAVTKAVARPDTPNVADPAWQQYVGRYAWKFAEMQIQILNGELTLIVPEADNPWDSRVILKPVRAHTFRMVVPGFTYGPNGELLTFEMDGKGKVARVRTPNSYWLPIQ
;
A
#
# COMPACT_ATOMS: atom_id res chain seq x y z
N MET A 1 -16.91 5.42 -2.01
CA MET A 1 -17.92 4.35 -1.93
C MET A 1 -17.47 3.19 -1.04
N GLN A 2 -16.27 2.63 -1.23
CA GLN A 2 -15.76 1.49 -0.44
C GLN A 2 -15.21 1.80 0.98
N ARG A 3 -15.09 3.07 1.38
CA ARG A 3 -14.69 3.43 2.74
C ARG A 3 -15.84 3.11 3.69
N VAL A 4 -15.56 2.35 4.74
CA VAL A 4 -16.51 2.05 5.82
C VAL A 4 -17.03 3.37 6.42
N GLN A 5 -18.35 3.55 6.37
CA GLN A 5 -19.08 4.64 7.02
C GLN A 5 -19.70 4.18 8.33
N TRP A 6 -20.08 2.91 8.40
CA TRP A 6 -20.65 2.28 9.58
C TRP A 6 -20.16 0.84 9.69
N LEU A 7 -19.89 0.39 10.92
CA LEU A 7 -19.32 -0.92 11.20
C LEU A 7 -20.09 -1.55 12.35
N LEU A 8 -20.40 -2.85 12.22
CA LEU A 8 -20.95 -3.63 13.33
C LEU A 8 -19.92 -3.80 14.44
N SER A 9 -20.41 -3.95 15.67
CA SER A 9 -19.58 -4.12 16.86
C SER A 9 -18.70 -5.38 16.84
N ASP A 10 -19.02 -6.36 16.01
CA ASP A 10 -18.22 -7.58 15.82
C ASP A 10 -17.09 -7.40 14.79
N TRP A 11 -17.02 -6.23 14.15
CA TRP A 11 -16.05 -5.88 13.10
C TRP A 11 -16.06 -6.80 11.89
N ARG A 12 -17.12 -7.62 11.71
CA ARG A 12 -17.23 -8.57 10.59
C ARG A 12 -17.96 -8.01 9.40
N SER A 13 -18.84 -7.03 9.59
CA SER A 13 -19.46 -6.34 8.45
C SER A 13 -19.83 -4.90 8.75
N GLY A 14 -20.04 -4.13 7.69
CA GLY A 14 -20.33 -2.72 7.73
C GLY A 14 -20.88 -2.24 6.40
N TRP A 15 -21.05 -0.93 6.28
CA TRP A 15 -21.58 -0.28 5.10
C TRP A 15 -20.67 0.86 4.66
N GLY A 16 -20.42 0.91 3.35
CA GLY A 16 -19.91 2.09 2.65
C GLY A 16 -21.05 2.94 2.11
N LEU A 17 -20.75 3.78 1.11
CA LEU A 17 -21.79 4.53 0.39
C LEU A 17 -22.36 3.64 -0.71
N GLY A 18 -23.50 3.00 -0.42
CA GLY A 18 -24.20 2.11 -1.35
C GLY A 18 -23.61 0.71 -1.47
N PHE A 19 -22.64 0.32 -0.64
CA PHE A 19 -22.02 -1.02 -0.69
C PHE A 19 -21.99 -1.65 0.70
N TRP A 20 -22.34 -2.93 0.76
CA TRP A 20 -22.12 -3.75 1.94
C TRP A 20 -20.65 -4.20 1.97
N ILE A 21 -20.02 -4.14 3.13
CA ILE A 21 -18.62 -4.51 3.33
C ILE A 21 -18.61 -5.66 4.34
N ARG A 22 -18.05 -6.81 3.99
CA ARG A 22 -17.90 -7.95 4.90
C ARG A 22 -16.46 -8.42 4.96
N ARG A 23 -16.11 -9.00 6.10
CA ARG A 23 -14.86 -9.74 6.29
C ARG A 23 -15.17 -11.23 6.21
N VAL A 24 -14.57 -11.89 5.22
CA VAL A 24 -14.58 -13.35 5.07
C VAL A 24 -13.14 -13.81 5.23
N ASP A 25 -12.87 -14.58 6.29
CA ASP A 25 -11.52 -14.88 6.75
C ASP A 25 -10.70 -13.58 6.97
N ASP A 26 -9.59 -13.41 6.26
CA ASP A 26 -8.76 -12.21 6.27
C ASP A 26 -8.99 -11.28 5.07
N GLN A 27 -10.08 -11.50 4.32
CA GLN A 27 -10.42 -10.71 3.14
C GLN A 27 -11.53 -9.71 3.44
N VAL A 28 -11.27 -8.44 3.14
CA VAL A 28 -12.33 -7.42 3.08
C VAL A 28 -12.95 -7.45 1.70
N ARG A 29 -14.23 -7.81 1.64
CA ARG A 29 -15.02 -7.90 0.41
C ARG A 29 -16.12 -6.84 0.41
N ILE A 30 -16.29 -6.19 -0.73
CA ILE A 30 -17.21 -5.08 -0.95
C ILE A 30 -18.25 -5.54 -1.96
N SER A 31 -19.54 -5.42 -1.64
CA SER A 31 -20.60 -6.01 -2.44
C SER A 31 -21.86 -5.15 -2.55
N HIS A 32 -22.66 -5.46 -3.57
CA HIS A 32 -24.02 -5.00 -3.71
C HIS A 32 -24.87 -6.17 -4.22
N ILE A 33 -26.10 -6.27 -3.73
CA ILE A 33 -27.04 -7.31 -4.12
C ILE A 33 -28.28 -6.75 -4.82
N GLY A 34 -28.98 -7.58 -5.56
CA GLY A 34 -30.26 -7.26 -6.18
C GLY A 34 -31.18 -8.48 -6.15
N SER A 35 -32.47 -8.22 -5.94
CA SER A 35 -33.49 -9.27 -5.91
C SER A 35 -34.79 -8.71 -6.46
N LEU A 36 -35.33 -9.39 -7.47
CA LEU A 36 -36.66 -9.20 -8.05
C LEU A 36 -37.27 -10.60 -8.27
N PRO A 37 -38.61 -10.71 -8.42
CA PRO A 37 -39.22 -11.99 -8.76
C PRO A 37 -38.53 -12.66 -9.96
N GLY A 38 -38.02 -13.87 -9.73
CA GLY A 38 -37.30 -14.63 -10.75
C GLY A 38 -35.87 -14.17 -11.06
N HIS A 39 -35.31 -13.19 -10.35
CA HIS A 39 -33.94 -12.71 -10.60
C HIS A 39 -33.20 -12.38 -9.30
N ARG A 40 -31.96 -12.86 -9.18
CA ARG A 40 -31.07 -12.49 -8.07
C ARG A 40 -29.68 -12.19 -8.59
N THR A 41 -29.05 -11.16 -8.03
CA THR A 41 -27.75 -10.67 -8.49
C THR A 41 -26.85 -10.34 -7.32
N VAL A 42 -25.57 -10.68 -7.43
CA VAL A 42 -24.53 -10.23 -6.49
C VAL A 42 -23.33 -9.77 -7.31
N ILE A 43 -22.79 -8.61 -6.96
CA ILE A 43 -21.43 -8.20 -7.31
C ILE A 43 -20.63 -8.16 -6.01
N GLU A 44 -19.45 -8.77 -6.00
CA GLU A 44 -18.52 -8.69 -4.87
C GLU A 44 -17.09 -8.52 -5.35
N ILE A 45 -16.35 -7.63 -4.68
CA ILE A 45 -15.02 -7.18 -5.06
C ILE A 45 -14.11 -7.26 -3.83
N ALA A 46 -12.94 -7.85 -3.99
CA ALA A 46 -11.89 -7.89 -2.99
C ALA A 46 -10.63 -7.19 -3.56
N PRO A 47 -10.46 -5.87 -3.30
CA PRO A 47 -9.42 -5.07 -3.93
C PRO A 47 -8.00 -5.56 -3.65
N ALA A 48 -7.75 -6.05 -2.43
CA ALA A 48 -6.43 -6.58 -2.05
C ALA A 48 -6.04 -7.82 -2.88
N GLN A 49 -7.02 -8.67 -3.19
CA GLN A 49 -6.86 -9.87 -4.03
C GLN A 49 -6.89 -9.53 -5.53
N ARG A 50 -7.26 -8.29 -5.90
CA ARG A 50 -7.51 -7.87 -7.28
C ARG A 50 -8.51 -8.79 -8.01
N LEU A 51 -9.51 -9.26 -7.28
CA LEU A 51 -10.56 -10.15 -7.78
C LEU A 51 -11.93 -9.52 -7.56
N GLY A 52 -12.75 -9.54 -8.60
CA GLY A 52 -14.18 -9.23 -8.53
C GLY A 52 -14.99 -10.34 -9.19
N VAL A 53 -16.12 -10.67 -8.58
CA VAL A 53 -17.03 -11.72 -9.05
C VAL A 53 -18.43 -11.12 -9.19
N ILE A 54 -19.09 -11.42 -10.31
CA ILE A 54 -20.47 -11.05 -10.58
C ILE A 54 -21.24 -12.32 -10.87
N VAL A 55 -22.34 -12.53 -10.16
CA VAL A 55 -23.24 -13.67 -10.38
C VAL A 55 -24.66 -13.14 -10.58
N LEU A 56 -25.28 -13.57 -11.67
CA LEU A 56 -26.65 -13.23 -12.04
C LEU A 56 -27.42 -14.53 -12.21
N THR A 57 -28.54 -14.69 -11.51
CA THR A 57 -29.45 -15.83 -11.66
C THR A 57 -30.80 -15.34 -12.16
N ASN A 58 -31.43 -16.11 -13.03
CA ASN A 58 -32.79 -15.91 -13.54
C ASN A 58 -33.78 -16.91 -12.89
N ALA A 59 -33.54 -17.22 -11.61
CA ALA A 59 -34.36 -18.12 -10.82
C ALA A 59 -34.57 -17.52 -9.42
N ASN A 60 -35.78 -17.67 -8.88
CA ASN A 60 -36.15 -17.08 -7.59
C ASN A 60 -35.49 -17.81 -6.40
N ASP A 61 -35.21 -19.09 -6.59
CA ASP A 61 -34.45 -19.97 -5.70
C ASP A 61 -32.94 -19.94 -5.99
N GLY A 62 -32.49 -19.12 -6.93
CA GLY A 62 -31.07 -18.90 -7.18
C GLY A 62 -30.37 -18.37 -5.92
N ASP A 63 -29.21 -18.93 -5.61
CA ASP A 63 -28.35 -18.46 -4.53
C ASP A 63 -27.02 -17.94 -5.10
N PRO A 64 -27.00 -16.69 -5.63
CA PRO A 64 -25.78 -16.10 -6.16
C PRO A 64 -24.63 -16.01 -5.13
N TRP A 65 -24.93 -15.96 -3.83
CA TRP A 65 -23.89 -15.88 -2.79
C TRP A 65 -23.00 -17.12 -2.77
N ARG A 66 -23.61 -18.30 -2.83
CA ARG A 66 -22.88 -19.57 -2.85
C ARG A 66 -21.88 -19.63 -4.01
N TYR A 67 -22.26 -19.14 -5.19
CA TYR A 67 -21.36 -19.10 -6.35
C TYR A 67 -20.25 -18.05 -6.19
N VAL A 68 -20.54 -16.90 -5.59
CA VAL A 68 -19.52 -15.89 -5.30
C VAL A 68 -18.47 -16.43 -4.34
N ASP A 69 -18.89 -17.04 -3.23
CA ASP A 69 -17.96 -17.59 -2.23
C ASP A 69 -17.12 -18.74 -2.79
N GLU A 70 -17.71 -19.61 -3.62
CA GLU A 70 -16.98 -20.67 -4.31
C GLU A 70 -15.99 -20.10 -5.34
N ALA A 71 -16.38 -19.08 -6.11
CA ALA A 71 -15.49 -18.42 -7.06
C ALA A 71 -14.27 -17.79 -6.36
N PHE A 72 -14.45 -17.15 -5.21
CA PHE A 72 -13.33 -16.67 -4.40
C PHE A 72 -12.46 -17.83 -3.91
N THR A 73 -13.04 -18.92 -3.43
CA THR A 73 -12.28 -20.10 -2.97
C THR A 73 -11.41 -20.69 -4.08
N LEU A 74 -11.98 -20.88 -5.28
CA LEU A 74 -11.30 -21.52 -6.40
C LEU A 74 -10.29 -20.60 -7.09
N LEU A 75 -10.64 -19.33 -7.32
CA LEU A 75 -9.88 -18.45 -8.21
C LEU A 75 -8.83 -17.63 -7.49
N ASN A 76 -8.96 -17.40 -6.18
CA ASN A 76 -8.10 -16.45 -5.47
C ASN A 76 -6.61 -16.80 -5.56
N SER A 77 -6.25 -18.08 -5.49
CA SER A 77 -4.85 -18.51 -5.62
C SER A 77 -4.29 -18.29 -7.03
N ALA A 78 -5.08 -18.59 -8.07
CA ALA A 78 -4.70 -18.41 -9.46
C ALA A 78 -4.56 -16.92 -9.81
N VAL A 79 -5.51 -16.09 -9.36
CA VAL A 79 -5.48 -14.65 -9.56
C VAL A 79 -4.28 -14.04 -8.84
N THR A 80 -4.03 -14.41 -7.56
CA THR A 80 -2.88 -13.92 -6.80
C THR A 80 -1.56 -14.20 -7.54
N LYS A 81 -1.40 -15.39 -8.10
CA LYS A 81 -0.22 -15.74 -8.92
C LYS A 81 -0.16 -14.95 -10.22
N ALA A 82 -1.29 -14.79 -10.91
CA ALA A 82 -1.35 -14.09 -12.20
C ALA A 82 -1.11 -12.58 -12.07
N VAL A 83 -1.52 -11.97 -10.96
CA VAL A 83 -1.36 -10.52 -10.71
C VAL A 83 -0.12 -10.19 -9.88
N ALA A 84 0.60 -11.20 -9.38
CA ALA A 84 1.90 -11.01 -8.78
C ALA A 84 2.80 -10.33 -9.82
N ARG A 85 3.40 -9.20 -9.46
CA ARG A 85 4.43 -8.62 -10.32
C ARG A 85 5.61 -9.58 -10.30
N PRO A 86 6.22 -9.90 -11.45
CA PRO A 86 7.47 -10.63 -11.43
C PRO A 86 8.46 -9.85 -10.56
N ASP A 87 9.13 -10.54 -9.65
CA ASP A 87 10.26 -10.03 -8.87
C ASP A 87 11.44 -9.79 -9.80
N THR A 88 11.28 -8.86 -10.74
CA THR A 88 12.41 -8.31 -11.47
C THR A 88 13.11 -7.42 -10.47
N PRO A 89 14.36 -7.71 -10.07
CA PRO A 89 15.08 -6.84 -9.16
C PRO A 89 15.11 -5.46 -9.79
N ASN A 90 14.61 -4.44 -9.07
CA ASN A 90 14.85 -3.08 -9.54
C ASN A 90 16.36 -2.89 -9.59
N VAL A 91 16.88 -2.43 -10.72
CA VAL A 91 18.28 -2.02 -10.80
C VAL A 91 18.33 -0.59 -10.30
N ALA A 92 19.02 -0.36 -9.18
CA ALA A 92 19.18 0.99 -8.65
C ALA A 92 19.92 1.86 -9.65
N ASP A 93 19.53 3.14 -9.73
CA ASP A 93 20.31 4.14 -10.42
C ASP A 93 21.67 4.28 -9.72
N PRO A 94 22.81 4.05 -10.40
CA PRO A 94 24.14 4.19 -9.80
C PRO A 94 24.39 5.57 -9.18
N ALA A 95 23.74 6.61 -9.70
CA ALA A 95 23.84 7.96 -9.15
C ALA A 95 23.24 8.08 -7.75
N TRP A 96 22.40 7.14 -7.30
CA TRP A 96 21.82 7.18 -5.95
C TRP A 96 22.83 6.86 -4.85
N GLN A 97 23.98 6.28 -5.20
CA GLN A 97 25.04 6.01 -4.23
C GLN A 97 25.51 7.28 -3.49
N GLN A 98 25.40 8.45 -4.13
CA GLN A 98 25.77 9.74 -3.51
C GLN A 98 24.86 10.14 -2.34
N TYR A 99 23.67 9.56 -2.23
CA TYR A 99 22.69 9.84 -1.17
C TYR A 99 22.78 8.86 0.00
N VAL A 100 23.44 7.72 -0.20
CA VAL A 100 23.57 6.67 0.81
C VAL A 100 24.44 7.17 1.96
N GLY A 101 23.95 7.03 3.18
CA GLY A 101 24.64 7.53 4.37
C GLY A 101 23.76 7.61 5.60
N ARG A 102 24.38 8.00 6.72
CA ARG A 102 23.69 8.29 7.99
C ARG A 102 23.51 9.79 8.13
N TYR A 103 22.36 10.18 8.66
CA TYR A 103 22.00 11.57 8.87
C TYR A 103 21.37 11.74 10.24
N ALA A 104 21.77 12.78 10.96
CA ALA A 104 21.23 13.10 12.27
C ALA A 104 20.47 14.42 12.27
N TRP A 105 19.40 14.45 13.04
CA TRP A 105 18.74 15.65 13.52
C TRP A 105 18.79 15.64 15.05
N LYS A 106 18.49 16.78 15.68
CA LYS A 106 18.68 17.06 17.12
C LYS A 106 18.19 15.95 18.06
N PHE A 107 17.20 15.15 17.65
CA PHE A 107 16.55 14.14 18.47
C PHE A 107 16.43 12.77 17.80
N ALA A 108 17.01 12.57 16.61
CA ALA A 108 16.82 11.33 15.85
C ALA A 108 17.93 11.13 14.81
N GLU A 109 18.19 9.87 14.48
CA GLU A 109 19.00 9.47 13.33
C GLU A 109 18.16 8.78 12.27
N MET A 110 18.57 8.93 11.02
CA MET A 110 18.05 8.16 9.89
C MET A 110 19.20 7.69 9.02
N GLN A 111 18.97 6.59 8.31
CA GLN A 111 19.90 6.04 7.35
C GLN A 111 19.24 5.95 5.98
N ILE A 112 19.92 6.43 4.96
CA ILE A 112 19.53 6.24 3.56
C ILE A 112 20.37 5.08 3.01
N GLN A 113 19.70 4.07 2.46
CA GLN A 113 20.32 2.89 1.83
C GLN A 113 19.64 2.56 0.50
N ILE A 114 20.31 1.76 -0.33
CA ILE A 114 19.69 1.16 -1.51
C ILE A 114 19.26 -0.26 -1.14
N LEU A 115 17.96 -0.52 -1.10
CA LEU A 115 17.37 -1.82 -0.77
C LEU A 115 16.49 -2.28 -1.93
N ASN A 116 16.71 -3.50 -2.42
CA ASN A 116 15.96 -4.07 -3.55
C ASN A 116 15.87 -3.12 -4.77
N GLY A 117 16.95 -2.39 -5.03
CA GLY A 117 17.02 -1.42 -6.12
C GLY A 117 16.37 -0.07 -5.85
N GLU A 118 15.88 0.18 -4.64
CA GLU A 118 15.17 1.40 -4.26
C GLU A 118 15.92 2.20 -3.20
N LEU A 119 16.02 3.51 -3.40
CA LEU A 119 16.53 4.41 -2.38
C LEU A 119 15.54 4.44 -1.20
N THR A 120 16.00 4.09 -0.02
CA THR A 120 15.16 3.80 1.14
C THR A 120 15.70 4.49 2.38
N LEU A 121 14.85 5.21 3.08
CA LEU A 121 15.12 5.78 4.40
C LEU A 121 14.64 4.80 5.48
N ILE A 122 15.53 4.52 6.43
CA ILE A 122 15.30 3.68 7.59
C ILE A 122 15.59 4.53 8.82
N VAL A 123 14.74 4.43 9.83
CA VAL A 123 15.01 4.96 11.17
C VAL A 123 15.41 3.75 12.02
N PRO A 124 16.71 3.58 12.36
CA PRO A 124 17.17 2.36 13.04
C PRO A 124 16.52 2.13 14.41
N GLU A 125 16.09 3.21 15.07
CA GLU A 125 15.47 3.19 16.40
C GLU A 125 13.96 2.93 16.38
N ALA A 126 13.34 2.73 15.20
CA ALA A 126 11.92 2.41 15.12
C ALA A 126 11.64 0.99 15.67
N ASP A 127 10.46 0.77 16.27
CA ASP A 127 10.05 -0.55 16.78
C ASP A 127 10.11 -1.66 15.71
N ASN A 128 9.81 -1.30 14.46
CA ASN A 128 9.92 -2.18 13.30
C ASN A 128 10.48 -1.41 12.10
N PRO A 129 11.82 -1.30 11.97
CA PRO A 129 12.47 -0.49 10.94
C PRO A 129 12.17 -0.96 9.52
N TRP A 130 11.84 -2.24 9.34
CA TRP A 130 11.48 -2.78 8.03
C TRP A 130 10.11 -2.27 7.61
N ASP A 131 9.08 -2.44 8.43
CA ASP A 131 7.72 -2.06 8.06
C ASP A 131 7.51 -0.54 8.04
N SER A 132 8.29 0.21 8.82
CA SER A 132 8.23 1.68 8.86
C SER A 132 9.18 2.37 7.86
N ARG A 133 9.89 1.61 7.00
CA ARG A 133 10.82 2.19 6.02
C ARG A 133 10.09 3.09 5.02
N VAL A 134 10.78 4.14 4.55
CA VAL A 134 10.25 5.07 3.56
C VAL A 134 10.99 4.89 2.24
N ILE A 135 10.27 4.50 1.19
CA ILE A 135 10.79 4.42 -0.17
C ILE A 135 10.82 5.83 -0.77
N LEU A 136 11.98 6.23 -1.32
CA LEU A 136 12.19 7.52 -1.94
C LEU A 136 12.03 7.41 -3.45
N LYS A 137 10.86 7.80 -3.97
CA LYS A 137 10.55 7.76 -5.40
C LYS A 137 11.06 9.04 -6.08
N PRO A 138 11.88 8.97 -7.14
CA PRO A 138 12.44 10.16 -7.79
C PRO A 138 11.32 11.06 -8.36
N VAL A 139 11.42 12.37 -8.14
CA VAL A 139 10.53 13.39 -8.73
C VAL A 139 11.30 14.30 -9.68
N ARG A 140 12.48 14.75 -9.26
CA ARG A 140 13.43 15.54 -10.04
C ARG A 140 14.81 15.43 -9.38
N ALA A 141 15.83 16.09 -9.95
CA ALA A 141 17.17 16.11 -9.39
C ALA A 141 17.16 16.38 -7.86
N HIS A 142 17.83 15.48 -7.12
CA HIS A 142 17.97 15.51 -5.67
C HIS A 142 16.65 15.57 -4.86
N THR A 143 15.49 15.31 -5.47
CA THR A 143 14.20 15.43 -4.81
C THR A 143 13.35 14.20 -5.05
N PHE A 144 12.85 13.64 -3.95
CA PHE A 144 12.15 12.37 -3.91
C PHE A 144 10.83 12.50 -3.17
N ARG A 145 9.82 11.76 -3.62
CA ARG A 145 8.57 11.59 -2.90
C ARG A 145 8.70 10.43 -1.92
N MET A 146 8.32 10.68 -0.68
CA MET A 146 8.29 9.70 0.39
C MET A 146 7.09 8.77 0.21
N VAL A 147 7.30 7.46 0.20
CA VAL A 147 6.24 6.46 0.08
C VAL A 147 6.45 5.37 1.12
N VAL A 148 5.48 5.17 2.00
CA VAL A 148 5.54 4.09 3.01
C VAL A 148 4.71 2.89 2.52
N PRO A 149 5.28 1.67 2.52
CA PRO A 149 4.54 0.46 2.10
C PRO A 149 3.35 0.12 3.00
N GLY A 150 3.46 0.45 4.29
CA GLY A 150 2.45 0.15 5.31
C GLY A 150 1.75 1.39 5.87
N PHE A 151 1.06 1.18 6.98
CA PHE A 151 0.48 2.27 7.76
C PHE A 151 1.58 3.09 8.43
N THR A 152 1.41 4.42 8.46
CA THR A 152 2.34 5.32 9.14
C THR A 152 1.61 6.53 9.68
N TYR A 153 2.09 7.03 10.82
CA TYR A 153 1.76 8.37 11.33
C TYR A 153 2.73 9.45 10.82
N GLY A 154 3.80 9.02 10.13
CA GLY A 154 4.82 9.89 9.55
C GLY A 154 4.49 10.34 8.12
N PRO A 155 5.42 11.06 7.48
CA PRO A 155 5.25 11.56 6.12
C PRO A 155 5.04 10.42 5.12
N ASN A 156 3.97 10.52 4.34
CA ASN A 156 3.65 9.68 3.19
C ASN A 156 3.05 10.55 2.06
N GLY A 157 3.82 10.72 0.99
CA GLY A 157 3.49 11.56 -0.16
C GLY A 157 4.23 12.90 -0.21
N GLU A 158 4.85 13.35 0.89
CA GLU A 158 5.64 14.58 0.92
C GLU A 158 7.00 14.42 0.22
N LEU A 159 7.70 15.55 0.06
CA LEU A 159 9.00 15.60 -0.59
C LEU A 159 10.14 15.57 0.43
N LEU A 160 11.16 14.79 0.10
CA LEU A 160 12.49 14.83 0.68
C LEU A 160 13.46 15.41 -0.37
N THR A 161 14.27 16.38 0.02
CA THR A 161 15.28 17.00 -0.85
C THR A 161 16.68 16.85 -0.25
N PHE A 162 17.62 16.36 -1.06
CA PHE A 162 19.04 16.40 -0.77
C PHE A 162 19.60 17.74 -1.26
N GLU A 163 20.16 18.53 -0.37
CA GLU A 163 20.91 19.73 -0.70
C GLU A 163 22.39 19.35 -0.77
N MET A 164 22.98 19.53 -1.94
CA MET A 164 24.36 19.14 -2.21
C MET A 164 25.33 20.25 -1.84
N ASP A 165 26.52 19.90 -1.37
CA ASP A 165 27.66 20.79 -1.42
C ASP A 165 28.12 20.93 -2.89
N GLY A 166 28.77 22.04 -3.23
CA GLY A 166 29.28 22.26 -4.60
C GLY A 166 30.33 21.24 -5.07
N LYS A 167 30.62 20.21 -4.28
CA LYS A 167 31.54 19.10 -4.57
C LYS A 167 30.81 17.78 -4.80
N GLY A 168 29.48 17.79 -4.85
CA GLY A 168 28.66 16.62 -5.16
C GLY A 168 28.40 15.68 -3.98
N LYS A 169 28.64 16.12 -2.75
CA LYS A 169 28.22 15.39 -1.53
C LYS A 169 26.96 16.01 -0.94
N VAL A 170 26.20 15.25 -0.17
CA VAL A 170 25.04 15.80 0.54
C VAL A 170 25.52 16.69 1.69
N ALA A 171 25.13 17.96 1.69
CA ALA A 171 25.33 18.88 2.80
C ALA A 171 24.20 18.80 3.84
N ARG A 172 22.97 18.59 3.36
CA ARG A 172 21.77 18.54 4.21
C ARG A 172 20.66 17.76 3.53
N VAL A 173 19.86 17.03 4.31
CA VAL A 173 18.61 16.45 3.85
C VAL A 173 17.47 17.24 4.45
N ARG A 174 16.53 17.71 3.62
CA ARG A 174 15.31 18.39 4.07
C ARG A 174 14.12 17.48 3.91
N THR A 175 13.36 17.36 4.98
CA THR A 175 12.00 16.81 5.00
C THR A 175 11.03 17.96 5.31
N PRO A 176 9.71 17.78 5.28
CA PRO A 176 8.76 18.89 5.43
C PRO A 176 8.99 19.74 6.69
N ASN A 177 9.33 19.11 7.81
CA ASN A 177 9.38 19.76 9.13
C ASN A 177 10.76 19.73 9.78
N SER A 178 11.77 19.14 9.15
CA SER A 178 13.11 19.02 9.74
C SER A 178 14.21 18.96 8.69
N TYR A 179 15.43 19.23 9.15
CA TYR A 179 16.63 19.03 8.37
C TYR A 179 17.58 18.08 9.10
N TRP A 180 18.31 17.31 8.32
CA TRP A 180 19.21 16.28 8.80
C TRP A 180 20.59 16.53 8.21
N LEU A 181 21.61 16.41 9.04
CA LEU A 181 22.99 16.64 8.65
C LEU A 181 23.69 15.29 8.48
N PRO A 182 24.55 15.13 7.47
CA PRO A 182 25.35 13.92 7.32
C PRO A 182 26.23 13.72 8.55
N ILE A 183 26.29 12.49 9.04
CA ILE A 183 27.18 12.07 10.12
C ILE A 183 28.10 10.94 9.65
N GLN A 184 29.25 10.78 10.32
CA GLN A 184 30.24 9.74 10.01
C GLN A 184 29.81 8.36 10.53
#